data_AF-A0A1W9GMM8-F1
#
_entry.id   AF-A0A1W9GMM8-F1
#
_cell.length_a   1.000
_cell.length_b   1.000
_cell.length_c   1.000
_cell.angle_alpha   90.00
_cell.angle_beta   90.00
_cell.angle_gamma   90.00
#
_symmetry.space_group_name_H-M   'P 1'
#
loop_
_entity.id
_entity.type
_entity.pdbx_description
1 polymer ?
#
loop_
_entity_poly.entity_id
_entity_poly.type
_entity_poly.pdbx_seq_one_letter_code
_entity_poly.pdbx_strand_id
1 'polypeptide(L)'
;MDESGDQALQRAISTILQSDPLIKLLEQVRLGRMKPTDAGLRVVTESWLGVYEKTLGSADLTRSGFRRIDPTPRLAVLIDIGVLAADHPGVVSLKASYDRVMARASTE
;
A
#
# COMPACT_ATOMS: atom_id res chain seq x y z
N MET A 1 -6.87 12.21 23.82
CA MET A 1 -6.23 11.11 23.06
C MET A 1 -7.34 10.56 22.18
N ASP A 2 -7.26 10.73 20.87
CA ASP A 2 -8.36 10.44 19.95
C ASP A 2 -8.44 8.91 19.72
N GLU A 3 -9.08 8.20 20.64
CA GLU A 3 -9.25 6.72 20.57
C GLU A 3 -9.88 6.27 19.25
N SER A 4 -10.73 7.11 18.65
CA SER A 4 -11.35 6.88 17.35
C SER A 4 -10.35 6.92 16.19
N GLY A 5 -9.41 7.88 16.20
CA GLY A 5 -8.36 8.01 15.19
C GLY A 5 -7.39 6.83 15.24
N ASP A 6 -7.00 6.40 16.45
CA ASP A 6 -6.15 5.22 16.62
C ASP A 6 -6.84 3.93 16.16
N GLN A 7 -8.14 3.75 16.44
CA GLN A 7 -8.90 2.60 15.94
C GLN A 7 -9.05 2.62 14.41
N ALA A 8 -9.29 3.79 13.81
CA ALA A 8 -9.33 3.94 12.35
C ALA A 8 -7.98 3.56 11.73
N LEU A 9 -6.88 3.98 12.34
CA LEU A 9 -5.53 3.66 11.88
C LEU A 9 -5.24 2.16 11.99
N GLN A 10 -5.56 1.52 13.12
CA GLN A 10 -5.33 0.09 13.30
C GLN A 10 -6.14 -0.75 12.30
N ARG A 11 -7.38 -0.34 12.00
CA ARG A 11 -8.19 -0.98 10.95
C ARG A 11 -7.54 -0.81 9.58
N ALA A 12 -7.12 0.41 9.23
CA ALA A 12 -6.44 0.67 7.96
C ALA A 12 -5.18 -0.18 7.79
N ILE A 13 -4.32 -0.23 8.81
CA ILE A 13 -3.11 -1.05 8.83
C ILE A 13 -3.47 -2.53 8.65
N SER A 14 -4.43 -3.03 9.40
CA SER A 14 -4.84 -4.44 9.34
C SER A 14 -5.36 -4.82 7.96
N THR A 15 -6.20 -3.98 7.34
CA THR A 15 -6.72 -4.20 5.98
C THR A 15 -5.61 -4.22 4.93
N ILE A 16 -4.67 -3.28 5.00
CA ILE A 16 -3.53 -3.22 4.07
C ILE A 16 -2.65 -4.47 4.23
N LEU A 17 -2.30 -4.84 5.47
CA LEU A 17 -1.41 -5.97 5.76
C LEU A 17 -2.01 -7.32 5.36
N GLN A 18 -3.34 -7.49 5.48
CA GLN A 18 -4.00 -8.73 5.11
C GLN A 18 -3.83 -9.09 3.62
N SER A 19 -3.66 -8.07 2.77
CA SER A 19 -3.47 -8.21 1.32
C SER A 19 -2.03 -7.96 0.87
N ASP A 20 -1.09 -7.72 1.79
CA ASP A 20 0.28 -7.30 1.46
C ASP A 20 1.07 -8.43 0.76
N PRO A 21 1.48 -8.25 -0.51
CA PRO A 21 2.25 -9.25 -1.24
C PRO A 21 3.62 -9.54 -0.59
N LEU A 22 4.18 -8.59 0.18
CA LEU A 22 5.49 -8.71 0.83
C LEU A 22 5.56 -9.87 1.82
N ILE A 23 4.45 -10.17 2.50
CA ILE A 23 4.46 -11.12 3.61
C ILE A 23 4.56 -12.57 3.12
N LYS A 24 4.08 -12.90 1.92
CA LYS A 24 3.95 -14.30 1.48
C LYS A 24 4.58 -14.62 0.14
N LEU A 25 4.40 -13.75 -0.85
CA LEU A 25 4.74 -14.08 -2.24
C LEU A 25 6.05 -13.44 -2.68
N LEU A 26 6.37 -12.24 -2.19
CA LEU A 26 7.62 -11.57 -2.56
C LEU A 26 8.86 -12.21 -1.95
N GLU A 27 8.73 -12.88 -0.80
CA GLU A 27 9.82 -13.71 -0.29
C GLU A 27 10.14 -14.86 -1.26
N GLN A 28 9.13 -15.49 -1.89
CA GLN A 28 9.37 -16.53 -2.88
C GLN A 28 10.08 -15.99 -4.13
N VAL A 29 9.78 -14.74 -4.53
CA VAL A 29 10.49 -14.06 -5.62
C VAL A 29 11.96 -13.83 -5.26
N ARG A 30 12.23 -13.31 -4.07
CA ARG A 30 13.59 -13.08 -3.58
C ARG A 30 14.41 -14.36 -3.48
N LEU A 31 13.76 -15.48 -3.12
CA LEU A 31 14.37 -16.81 -3.07
C LEU A 31 14.52 -17.48 -4.45
N GLY A 32 14.08 -16.83 -5.55
CA GLY A 32 14.13 -17.38 -6.91
C GLY A 32 13.13 -18.52 -7.17
N ARG A 33 12.17 -18.74 -6.26
CA ARG A 33 11.14 -19.78 -6.37
C ARG A 33 9.92 -19.34 -7.16
N MET A 34 9.77 -18.04 -7.37
CA MET A 34 8.72 -17.40 -8.14
C MET A 34 9.33 -16.31 -9.01
N LYS A 35 8.84 -16.14 -10.24
CA LYS A 35 9.26 -15.04 -11.11
C LYS A 35 8.48 -13.78 -10.73
N PRO A 36 9.10 -12.58 -10.79
CA PRO A 36 8.40 -11.32 -10.59
C PRO A 36 7.20 -11.13 -11.52
N THR A 37 7.26 -11.74 -12.71
CA THR A 37 6.24 -11.66 -13.76
C THR A 37 5.16 -12.73 -13.67
N ASP A 38 5.18 -13.58 -12.64
CA ASP A 38 4.19 -14.64 -12.51
C ASP A 38 2.78 -14.08 -12.34
N ALA A 39 1.83 -14.64 -13.09
CA ALA A 39 0.46 -14.13 -13.16
C ALA A 39 -0.22 -14.08 -11.78
N GLY A 40 0.02 -15.07 -10.92
CA GLY A 40 -0.52 -15.10 -9.56
C GLY A 40 0.00 -13.94 -8.70
N LEU A 41 1.29 -13.60 -8.83
CA LEU A 41 1.86 -12.48 -8.10
C LEU A 41 1.35 -11.14 -8.62
N ARG A 42 1.18 -11.03 -9.94
CA ARG A 42 0.56 -9.85 -10.54
C ARG A 42 -0.84 -9.63 -9.99
N VAL A 43 -1.70 -10.65 -10.01
CA VAL A 43 -3.09 -10.54 -9.50
C VAL A 43 -3.12 -10.09 -8.03
N VAL A 44 -2.27 -10.65 -7.18
CA VAL A 44 -2.21 -10.24 -5.76
C VAL A 44 -1.72 -8.80 -5.63
N THR A 45 -0.72 -8.40 -6.41
CA THR A 45 -0.19 -7.03 -6.37
C THR A 45 -1.21 -6.00 -6.85
N GLU A 46 -1.94 -6.29 -7.94
CA GLU A 46 -3.02 -5.42 -8.43
C GLU A 46 -4.16 -5.31 -7.40
N SER A 47 -4.53 -6.43 -6.77
CA SER A 47 -5.54 -6.43 -5.71
C SER A 47 -5.09 -5.59 -4.51
N TRP A 48 -3.82 -5.70 -4.12
CA TRP A 48 -3.25 -4.91 -3.03
C TRP A 48 -3.26 -3.41 -3.34
N LEU A 49 -2.89 -3.00 -4.56
CA LEU A 49 -2.96 -1.59 -4.98
C LEU A 49 -4.39 -1.04 -4.82
N GLY A 50 -5.39 -1.78 -5.29
CA GLY A 50 -6.79 -1.37 -5.15
C GLY A 50 -7.30 -1.33 -3.71
N VAL A 51 -6.90 -2.29 -2.87
CA VAL A 51 -7.22 -2.26 -1.43
C VAL A 51 -6.59 -1.03 -0.77
N TYR A 52 -5.33 -0.72 -1.08
CA TYR A 52 -4.62 0.42 -0.52
C TYR A 52 -5.29 1.75 -0.88
N GLU A 53 -5.61 1.95 -2.16
CA GLU A 53 -6.30 3.16 -2.62
C GLU A 53 -7.65 3.33 -1.93
N LYS A 54 -8.43 2.25 -1.82
CA LYS A 54 -9.71 2.28 -1.13
C LYS A 54 -9.54 2.65 0.34
N THR A 55 -8.56 2.06 1.02
CA THR A 55 -8.26 2.36 2.42
C THR A 55 -7.87 3.83 2.59
N LEU A 56 -7.02 4.40 1.74
CA LEU A 56 -6.68 5.83 1.78
C LEU A 56 -7.92 6.71 1.56
N GLY A 57 -8.79 6.31 0.64
CA GLY A 57 -10.02 7.03 0.33
C GLY A 57 -11.01 7.09 1.49
N SER A 58 -11.18 5.97 2.21
CA SER A 58 -12.19 5.81 3.27
C SER A 58 -11.69 6.11 4.69
N ALA A 59 -10.37 6.14 4.92
CA ALA A 59 -9.84 6.34 6.25
C ALA A 59 -9.94 7.82 6.66
N ASP A 60 -10.63 8.06 7.78
CA ASP A 60 -10.64 9.36 8.44
C ASP A 60 -9.43 9.42 9.39
N LEU A 61 -8.30 9.85 8.83
CA LEU A 61 -7.03 9.92 9.53
C LEU A 61 -6.47 11.33 9.47
N THR A 62 -5.70 11.63 10.49
CA THR A 62 -4.87 12.82 10.57
C THR A 62 -3.65 12.66 9.67
N ARG A 63 -2.91 13.75 9.47
CA ARG A 63 -1.69 13.71 8.68
C ARG A 63 -0.63 12.77 9.27
N SER A 64 -0.57 12.62 10.60
CA SER A 64 0.36 11.67 11.23
C SER A 64 -0.09 10.21 11.03
N GLY A 65 -1.41 9.96 11.07
CA GLY A 65 -1.98 8.65 10.75
C GLY A 65 -1.66 8.21 9.32
N PHE A 66 -1.86 9.08 8.33
CA PHE A 66 -1.51 8.78 6.95
C PHE A 66 -0.02 8.50 6.75
N ARG A 67 0.88 9.21 7.43
CA ARG A 67 2.34 8.91 7.36
C ARG A 67 2.69 7.49 7.80
N ARG A 68 1.92 6.90 8.72
CA ARG A 68 2.14 5.52 9.20
C ARG A 68 1.71 4.47 8.18
N ILE A 69 0.87 4.86 7.23
CA ILE A 69 0.45 4.05 6.08
C ILE A 69 0.94 4.68 4.76
N ASP A 70 2.18 5.19 4.77
CA ASP A 70 2.84 5.61 3.54
C ASP A 70 3.05 4.38 2.62
N PRO A 71 2.53 4.39 1.37
CA PRO A 71 2.73 3.29 0.44
C PRO A 71 4.14 3.26 -0.16
N THR A 72 4.89 4.37 -0.11
CA THR A 72 6.17 4.57 -0.82
C THR A 72 7.20 3.47 -0.52
N PRO A 73 7.47 3.09 0.74
CA PRO A 73 8.47 2.05 1.02
C PRO A 73 8.11 0.70 0.40
N ARG A 74 6.82 0.35 0.39
CA ARG A 74 6.34 -0.93 -0.19
C ARG A 74 6.38 -0.90 -1.71
N LEU A 75 5.96 0.21 -2.31
CA LEU A 75 6.06 0.42 -3.76
C LEU A 75 7.51 0.35 -4.25
N ALA A 76 8.44 0.94 -3.51
CA ALA A 76 9.86 0.88 -3.85
C ALA A 76 10.37 -0.57 -3.90
N VAL A 77 10.03 -1.39 -2.91
CA VAL A 77 10.42 -2.81 -2.90
C VAL A 77 9.82 -3.58 -4.07
N LEU A 78 8.53 -3.38 -4.37
CA LEU A 78 7.84 -4.02 -5.48
C LEU A 78 8.44 -3.66 -6.84
N ILE A 79 8.92 -2.42 -6.99
CA ILE A 79 9.60 -1.95 -8.19
C ILE A 79 11.00 -2.54 -8.30
N ASP A 80 11.77 -2.51 -7.23
CA ASP A 80 13.16 -2.99 -7.18
C ASP A 80 13.27 -4.48 -7.58
N ILE A 81 12.33 -5.30 -7.10
CA ILE A 81 12.28 -6.73 -7.43
C ILE A 81 11.60 -7.03 -8.78
N GLY A 82 11.20 -5.99 -9.53
CA GLY A 82 10.64 -6.11 -10.88
C GLY A 82 9.19 -6.61 -10.95
N VAL A 83 8.43 -6.55 -9.85
CA VAL A 83 7.01 -6.94 -9.83
C VAL A 83 6.13 -5.83 -10.38
N LEU A 84 6.49 -4.58 -10.10
CA LEU A 84 5.86 -3.39 -10.68
C LEU A 84 6.89 -2.58 -11.46
N ALA A 85 6.43 -1.89 -12.49
CA ALA A 85 7.19 -0.82 -13.12
C ALA A 85 6.91 0.51 -12.41
N ALA A 86 7.88 1.44 -12.42
CA ALA A 86 7.71 2.74 -11.78
C ALA A 86 6.60 3.60 -12.42
N ASP A 87 6.35 3.40 -13.71
CA ASP A 87 5.31 4.04 -14.52
C ASP A 87 4.00 3.24 -14.55
N HIS A 88 3.90 2.15 -13.80
CA HIS A 88 2.69 1.35 -13.74
C HIS A 88 1.49 2.20 -13.30
N PRO A 89 0.33 2.15 -14.00
CA PRO A 89 -0.80 3.03 -13.72
C PRO A 89 -1.26 3.01 -12.25
N GLY A 90 -1.30 1.82 -11.63
CA GLY A 90 -1.66 1.69 -10.22
C GLY A 90 -0.62 2.27 -9.24
N VAL A 91 0.67 2.31 -9.61
CA VAL A 91 1.71 2.97 -8.80
C VAL A 91 1.51 4.48 -8.84
N VAL A 92 1.31 5.03 -10.04
CA VAL A 92 1.08 6.46 -10.25
C VAL A 92 -0.19 6.91 -9.54
N SER A 93 -1.28 6.15 -9.70
CA SER A 93 -2.58 6.43 -9.08
C SER A 93 -2.52 6.36 -7.55
N LEU A 94 -1.83 5.36 -6.98
CA LEU A 94 -1.72 5.23 -5.52
C LEU A 94 -0.89 6.37 -4.92
N LYS A 95 0.21 6.76 -5.55
CA LYS A 95 1.01 7.92 -5.13
C LYS A 95 0.18 9.20 -5.17
N ALA A 96 -0.52 9.46 -6.27
CA ALA A 96 -1.39 10.62 -6.39
C ALA A 96 -2.53 10.62 -5.36
N SER A 97 -3.09 9.45 -5.05
CA SER A 97 -4.11 9.30 -4.01
C SER A 97 -3.53 9.63 -2.63
N TYR A 98 -2.34 9.15 -2.32
CA TYR A 98 -1.65 9.46 -1.07
C TYR A 98 -1.36 10.96 -0.92
N ASP A 99 -0.84 11.60 -1.96
CA ASP A 99 -0.57 13.05 -1.96
C ASP A 99 -1.85 13.86 -1.72
N ARG A 100 -2.96 13.47 -2.37
CA ARG A 100 -4.27 14.10 -2.15
C ARG A 100 -4.75 13.97 -0.72
N VAL A 101 -4.65 12.78 -0.11
CA VAL A 101 -5.08 12.62 1.28
C VAL A 101 -4.16 13.36 2.26
N MET A 102 -2.86 13.44 1.95
CA MET A 102 -1.89 14.20 2.74
C MET A 102 -2.07 15.72 2.65
N ALA A 103 -2.64 16.22 1.56
CA ALA A 103 -2.97 17.64 1.36
C ALA A 103 -4.30 18.02 2.04
N ARG A 104 -5.27 17.10 2.09
CA ARG A 104 -6.58 17.34 2.73
C ARG A 104 -6.60 17.07 4.23
N ALA A 105 -5.68 16.22 4.72
CA ALA A 105 -5.68 15.77 6.10
C ALA A 105 -5.33 16.93 7.04
N SER A 106 -6.07 17.03 8.14
CA SER A 106 -5.76 17.95 9.22
C SER A 106 -4.37 17.65 9.78
N THR A 107 -3.58 18.71 9.96
CA THR A 107 -2.44 18.70 10.89
C THR A 107 -3.01 18.51 12.29
N GLU A 108 -2.70 17.39 12.93
CA GLU A 108 -2.89 17.23 14.38
C GLU A 108 -2.18 18.32 15.17
#